data_AF-U4VAM6-F1
#
_entry.id   AF-U4VAM6-F1
#
_cell.length_a   1.000
_cell.length_b   1.000
_cell.length_c   1.000
_cell.angle_alpha   90.00
_cell.angle_beta   90.00
_cell.angle_gamma   90.00
#
_symmetry.space_group_name_H-M   'P 1'
#
loop_
_entity.id
_entity.type
_entity.pdbx_description
1 polymer ?
#
loop_
_entity_poly.entity_id
_entity_poly.type
_entity_poly.pdbx_seq_one_letter_code
_entity_poly.pdbx_strand_id
1 'polypeptide(L)'
;MLWILPLLYAVWMAFHPAQYEARFDLFAPVTLENFSNAWNAAPFGRYFLNTFLLITTILISQFIVCTLAAYAFARYEFRGKTIVFMLVLVQLMIMPEVLLVENYRTIAKLGLVDTVVAMGLPYMASAFGIFLLRQTFLTVPKELDDAARVEGAGHSPRFVKSTCRWLNRSMWPTVSYRSAITGTTYSGRWSLPIPFPPAR
;
A
#
# COMPACT_ATOMS: atom_id res chain seq x y z
N MET A 1 -19.07 2.18 21.54
CA MET A 1 -19.40 3.62 21.35
C MET A 1 -18.25 4.53 21.79
N LEU A 2 -17.55 4.27 22.91
CA LEU A 2 -16.47 5.14 23.43
C LEU A 2 -15.24 5.36 22.50
N TRP A 3 -14.98 4.47 21.55
CA TRP A 3 -13.85 4.57 20.61
C TRP A 3 -14.07 5.59 19.47
N ILE A 4 -15.31 6.04 19.26
CA ILE A 4 -15.66 7.05 18.23
C ILE A 4 -15.45 8.48 18.76
N LEU A 5 -15.32 8.63 20.08
CA LEU A 5 -15.20 9.92 20.78
C LEU A 5 -14.09 10.84 20.24
N PRO A 6 -12.84 10.39 19.97
CA PRO A 6 -11.81 11.25 19.38
C PRO A 6 -12.15 11.69 17.95
N LEU A 7 -12.89 10.89 17.20
CA LEU A 7 -13.34 11.22 15.85
C LEU A 7 -14.43 12.31 15.88
N LEU A 8 -15.38 12.19 16.81
CA LEU A 8 -16.38 13.22 17.05
C LEU A 8 -15.75 14.52 17.54
N TYR A 9 -14.73 14.43 18.39
CA TYR A 9 -13.97 15.60 18.84
C TYR A 9 -13.22 16.27 17.68
N ALA A 10 -12.59 15.51 16.79
CA ALA A 10 -11.94 16.06 15.60
C ALA A 10 -12.91 16.75 14.65
N VAL A 11 -14.09 16.16 14.43
CA VAL A 11 -15.16 16.79 13.63
C VAL A 11 -15.65 18.06 14.32
N TRP A 12 -15.85 18.04 15.63
CA TRP A 12 -16.23 19.22 16.38
C TRP A 12 -15.18 20.33 16.25
N MET A 13 -13.89 20.04 16.46
CA MET A 13 -12.81 21.03 16.28
C MET A 13 -12.75 21.62 14.87
N ALA A 14 -13.01 20.83 13.82
CA ALA A 14 -12.99 21.34 12.45
C ALA A 14 -13.96 22.52 12.22
N PHE A 15 -15.09 22.53 12.93
CA PHE A 15 -16.13 23.56 12.82
C PHE A 15 -16.04 24.67 13.87
N HIS A 16 -15.14 24.60 14.85
CA HIS A 16 -15.06 25.58 15.95
C HIS A 16 -13.72 26.33 15.97
N PRO A 17 -13.68 27.60 16.38
CA PRO A 17 -12.42 28.36 16.46
C PRO A 17 -11.46 27.77 17.50
N ALA A 18 -10.17 27.79 17.20
CA ALA A 18 -9.11 27.25 18.06
C ALA A 18 -9.10 27.81 19.50
N GLN A 19 -9.68 29.00 19.70
CA GLN A 19 -9.81 29.67 20.99
C GLN A 19 -10.73 28.91 21.98
N TYR A 20 -11.66 28.10 21.48
CA TYR A 20 -12.60 27.31 22.29
C TYR A 20 -12.13 25.87 22.53
N GLU A 21 -11.02 25.43 21.90
CA GLU A 21 -10.49 24.07 22.04
C GLU A 21 -10.04 23.77 23.48
N ALA A 22 -9.41 24.75 24.15
CA ALA A 22 -8.89 24.59 25.51
C ALA A 22 -9.99 24.60 26.60
N ARG A 23 -11.19 25.08 26.28
CA ARG A 23 -12.29 25.25 27.25
C ARG A 23 -13.51 24.35 26.97
N PHE A 24 -13.50 23.63 25.85
CA PHE A 24 -14.55 22.72 25.39
C PHE A 24 -15.98 23.22 25.65
N ASP A 25 -16.42 24.19 24.86
CA ASP A 25 -17.77 24.74 24.93
C ASP A 25 -18.68 24.16 23.84
N LEU A 26 -19.67 23.35 24.22
CA LEU A 26 -20.61 22.71 23.29
C LEU A 26 -21.41 23.68 22.41
N PHE A 27 -21.55 24.95 22.81
CA PHE A 27 -22.32 25.98 22.09
C PHE A 27 -21.44 27.02 21.38
N ALA A 28 -20.15 26.74 21.19
CA ALA A 28 -19.25 27.65 20.48
C ALA A 28 -19.76 27.95 19.04
N PRO A 29 -19.45 29.14 18.50
CA PRO A 29 -19.90 29.53 17.16
C PRO A 29 -19.29 28.63 16.09
N VAL A 30 -20.12 28.17 15.16
CA VAL A 30 -19.68 27.38 14.00
C VAL A 30 -19.01 28.29 12.98
N THR A 31 -17.80 27.93 12.55
CA THR A 31 -17.02 28.66 11.54
C THR A 31 -16.52 27.73 10.45
N LEU A 32 -16.48 28.22 9.22
CA LEU A 32 -15.90 27.51 8.07
C LEU A 32 -14.49 28.00 7.72
N GLU A 33 -13.99 28.98 8.47
CA GLU A 33 -12.71 29.63 8.23
C GLU A 33 -11.53 28.67 8.37
N ASN A 34 -11.62 27.71 9.30
CA ASN A 34 -10.65 26.63 9.48
C ASN A 34 -10.40 25.83 8.19
N PHE A 35 -11.45 25.58 7.38
CA PHE A 35 -11.32 24.87 6.12
C PHE A 35 -10.59 25.71 5.06
N SER A 36 -10.91 27.01 4.97
CA SER A 36 -10.22 27.94 4.08
C SER A 36 -8.75 28.10 4.47
N ASN A 37 -8.48 28.28 5.76
CA ASN A 37 -7.13 28.42 6.30
C ASN A 37 -6.32 27.14 6.09
N ALA A 38 -6.91 25.97 6.34
CA ALA A 38 -6.27 24.69 6.06
C ALA A 38 -5.94 24.59 4.56
N TRP A 39 -6.92 24.80 3.67
CA TRP A 39 -6.72 24.66 2.23
C TRP A 39 -5.61 25.57 1.67
N ASN A 40 -5.45 26.76 2.24
CA ASN A 40 -4.39 27.70 1.85
C ASN A 40 -3.04 27.46 2.55
N ALA A 41 -3.01 26.72 3.67
CA ALA A 41 -1.78 26.45 4.42
C ALA A 41 -0.82 25.51 3.69
N ALA A 42 -1.33 24.69 2.76
CA ALA A 42 -0.52 23.72 2.04
C ALA A 42 -1.05 23.45 0.62
N PRO A 43 -0.18 23.13 -0.36
CA PRO A 43 -0.61 22.74 -1.70
C PRO A 43 -1.15 21.30 -1.74
N PHE A 44 -2.28 21.05 -1.06
CA PHE A 44 -2.88 19.72 -0.89
C PHE A 44 -3.15 19.01 -2.23
N GLY A 45 -3.55 19.75 -3.26
CA GLY A 45 -3.77 19.17 -4.59
C GLY A 45 -2.52 18.50 -5.17
N ARG A 46 -1.34 19.10 -4.98
CA ARG A 46 -0.06 18.50 -5.42
C ARG A 46 0.29 17.27 -4.59
N TYR A 47 0.09 17.33 -3.28
CA TYR A 47 0.34 16.19 -2.39
C TYR A 47 -0.57 15.00 -2.69
N PHE A 48 -1.85 15.27 -2.95
CA PHE A 48 -2.81 14.28 -3.36
C PHE A 48 -2.41 13.63 -4.68
N LEU A 49 -2.05 14.42 -5.70
CA LEU A 49 -1.63 13.90 -6.99
C LEU A 49 -0.37 13.04 -6.89
N ASN A 50 0.65 13.51 -6.16
CA ASN A 50 1.89 12.76 -5.95
C ASN A 50 1.63 11.41 -5.26
N THR A 51 0.83 11.43 -4.20
CA THR A 51 0.50 10.22 -3.44
C THR A 51 -0.37 9.27 -4.26
N PHE A 52 -1.32 9.81 -5.01
CA PHE A 52 -2.17 9.02 -5.91
C PHE A 52 -1.33 8.31 -6.98
N LEU A 53 -0.47 9.05 -7.69
CA LEU A 53 0.44 8.47 -8.69
C LEU A 53 1.36 7.40 -8.07
N LEU A 54 1.95 7.69 -6.91
CA LEU A 54 2.80 6.75 -6.17
C LEU A 54 2.06 5.45 -5.86
N ILE A 55 0.89 5.52 -5.23
CA ILE A 55 0.12 4.35 -4.82
C ILE A 55 -0.36 3.56 -6.03
N THR A 56 -0.85 4.23 -7.07
CA THR A 56 -1.30 3.58 -8.30
C THR A 56 -0.15 2.83 -8.98
N THR A 57 1.03 3.43 -9.10
CA THR A 57 2.20 2.76 -9.68
C THR A 57 2.63 1.56 -8.85
N ILE A 58 2.72 1.69 -7.52
CA ILE A 58 3.06 0.57 -6.62
C ILE A 58 2.04 -0.55 -6.76
N LEU A 59 0.75 -0.23 -6.76
CA LEU A 59 -0.32 -1.22 -6.81
C LEU A 59 -0.31 -2.00 -8.13
N ILE A 60 -0.11 -1.33 -9.26
CA ILE A 60 0.03 -1.98 -10.58
C ILE A 60 1.25 -2.91 -10.59
N SER A 61 2.41 -2.42 -10.15
CA SER A 61 3.64 -3.23 -10.11
C SER A 61 3.49 -4.42 -9.17
N GLN A 62 2.93 -4.23 -7.97
CA GLN A 62 2.66 -5.32 -7.02
C GLN A 62 1.73 -6.35 -7.63
N PHE A 63 0.67 -5.94 -8.31
CA PHE A 63 -0.27 -6.88 -8.93
C PHE A 63 0.43 -7.75 -9.97
N ILE A 64 1.25 -7.15 -10.83
CA ILE A 64 2.01 -7.88 -11.85
C ILE A 64 3.01 -8.83 -11.19
N VAL A 65 3.90 -8.30 -10.35
CA VAL A 65 4.99 -9.07 -9.73
C VAL A 65 4.45 -10.18 -8.84
N CYS A 66 3.49 -9.87 -7.97
CA CYS A 66 2.97 -10.84 -7.01
C CYS A 66 2.17 -11.94 -7.73
N THR A 67 1.41 -11.61 -8.78
CA THR A 67 0.70 -12.61 -9.58
C THR A 67 1.69 -13.56 -10.27
N LEU A 68 2.69 -13.02 -10.96
CA LEU A 68 3.68 -13.85 -11.66
C LEU A 68 4.44 -14.75 -10.68
N ALA A 69 4.92 -14.18 -9.56
CA ALA A 69 5.63 -14.93 -8.54
C ALA A 69 4.75 -16.01 -7.92
N ALA A 70 3.51 -15.68 -7.53
CA ALA A 70 2.59 -16.64 -6.94
C ALA A 70 2.19 -17.76 -7.92
N TYR A 71 1.99 -17.44 -9.20
CA TYR A 71 1.75 -18.44 -10.24
C TYR A 71 2.96 -19.37 -10.40
N ALA A 72 4.18 -18.82 -10.43
CA ALA A 72 5.41 -19.60 -10.45
C ALA A 72 5.52 -20.55 -9.25
N PHE A 73 5.25 -20.07 -8.04
CA PHE A 73 5.26 -20.90 -6.82
C PHE A 73 4.09 -21.89 -6.72
N ALA A 74 2.97 -21.66 -7.39
CA ALA A 74 1.84 -22.57 -7.35
C ALA A 74 1.94 -23.68 -8.40
N ARG A 75 2.35 -23.35 -9.63
CA ARG A 75 2.26 -24.24 -10.79
C ARG A 75 3.59 -24.83 -11.25
N TYR A 76 4.72 -24.16 -11.03
CA TYR A 76 6.04 -24.69 -11.39
C TYR A 76 6.70 -25.42 -10.22
N GLU A 77 7.34 -26.55 -10.53
CA GLU A 77 8.17 -27.35 -9.62
C GLU A 77 9.64 -27.05 -9.96
N PHE A 78 10.33 -26.27 -9.12
CA PHE A 78 11.75 -25.96 -9.32
C PHE A 78 12.57 -26.29 -8.06
N ARG A 79 13.84 -26.61 -8.25
CA ARG A 79 14.76 -26.97 -7.15
C ARG A 79 14.95 -25.75 -6.24
N GLY A 80 14.61 -25.88 -4.95
CA GLY A 80 14.72 -24.81 -3.95
C GLY A 80 13.44 -23.97 -3.72
N LYS A 81 12.33 -24.30 -4.39
CA LYS A 81 11.02 -23.65 -4.24
C LYS A 81 10.59 -23.41 -2.78
N THR A 82 10.77 -24.42 -1.92
CA THR A 82 10.42 -24.32 -0.50
C THR A 82 11.30 -23.33 0.25
N ILE A 83 12.60 -23.29 -0.04
CA ILE A 83 13.56 -22.38 0.61
C ILE A 83 13.25 -20.93 0.24
N VAL A 84 13.06 -20.65 -1.05
CA VAL A 84 12.73 -19.29 -1.51
C VAL A 84 11.39 -18.84 -0.94
N PHE A 85 10.40 -19.73 -0.87
CA PHE A 85 9.12 -19.39 -0.25
C PHE A 85 9.24 -19.16 1.26
N MET A 86 10.08 -19.91 1.97
CA MET A 86 10.36 -19.64 3.39
C MET A 86 10.99 -18.25 3.60
N LEU A 87 11.88 -17.80 2.71
CA LEU A 87 12.42 -16.43 2.77
C LEU A 87 11.33 -15.37 2.62
N VAL A 88 10.34 -15.60 1.74
CA VAL A 88 9.17 -14.72 1.62
C VAL A 88 8.37 -14.68 2.91
N LEU A 89 8.22 -15.82 3.62
CA LEU A 89 7.54 -15.86 4.92
C LEU A 89 8.32 -15.11 6.01
N VAL A 90 9.65 -15.21 6.03
CA VAL A 90 10.50 -14.46 6.98
C VAL A 90 10.29 -12.96 6.82
N GLN A 91 10.13 -12.47 5.58
CA GLN A 91 9.84 -11.06 5.33
C GLN A 91 8.51 -10.59 5.96
N LEU A 92 7.53 -11.49 6.16
CA LEU A 92 6.28 -11.15 6.85
C LEU A 92 6.45 -10.91 8.35
N MET A 93 7.51 -11.46 8.95
CA MET A 93 7.82 -11.25 10.37
C MET A 93 8.50 -9.90 10.61
N ILE A 94 9.08 -9.30 9.56
CA ILE A 94 9.73 -8.00 9.65
C ILE A 94 8.67 -6.91 9.56
N MET A 95 8.64 -6.03 10.56
CA MET A 95 7.74 -4.87 10.55
C MET A 95 8.15 -3.89 9.44
N PRO A 96 7.25 -3.53 8.52
CA PRO A 96 7.59 -2.70 7.36
C PRO A 96 8.06 -1.29 7.76
N GLU A 97 7.67 -0.81 8.94
CA GLU A 97 8.06 0.50 9.46
C GLU A 97 9.56 0.59 9.76
N VAL A 98 10.19 -0.50 10.19
CA VAL A 98 11.64 -0.53 10.47
C VAL A 98 12.44 -0.42 9.18
N LEU A 99 11.91 -0.99 8.09
CA LEU A 99 12.55 -0.97 6.77
C LEU A 99 12.48 0.40 6.10
N LEU A 100 11.65 1.33 6.60
CA LEU A 100 11.47 2.66 6.02
C LEU A 100 12.80 3.42 5.88
N VAL A 101 13.57 3.47 6.97
CA VAL A 101 14.84 4.22 7.03
C VAL A 101 15.89 3.57 6.14
N GLU A 102 15.96 2.24 6.14
CA GLU A 102 16.94 1.49 5.34
C GLU A 102 16.62 1.55 3.83
N ASN A 103 15.33 1.47 3.47
CA ASN A 103 14.87 1.68 2.10
C ASN A 103 15.23 3.09 1.62
N TYR A 104 15.01 4.11 2.45
CA TYR A 104 15.40 5.49 2.13
C TYR A 104 16.91 5.62 1.91
N ARG A 105 17.74 5.07 2.81
CA ARG A 105 19.21 5.05 2.63
C ARG A 105 19.62 4.37 1.33
N THR A 106 18.92 3.31 0.94
CA THR A 106 19.18 2.60 -0.32
C THR A 106 18.85 3.47 -1.54
N ILE A 107 17.69 4.12 -1.55
CA ILE A 107 17.31 5.06 -2.61
C ILE A 107 18.24 6.28 -2.65
N ALA A 108 18.72 6.76 -1.50
CA ALA A 108 19.69 7.84 -1.41
C ALA A 108 21.04 7.48 -2.00
N LYS A 109 21.55 6.27 -1.75
CA LYS A 109 22.77 5.77 -2.39
C LYS A 109 22.62 5.64 -3.91
N LEU A 110 21.41 5.39 -4.40
CA LEU A 110 21.11 5.31 -5.83
C LEU A 110 20.94 6.70 -6.49
N GLY A 111 21.00 7.79 -5.72
CA GLY A 111 20.84 9.16 -6.24
C GLY A 111 19.42 9.50 -6.69
N LEU A 112 18.41 8.71 -6.28
CA LEU A 112 17.03 8.80 -6.76
C LEU A 112 16.07 9.50 -5.77
N VAL A 113 16.62 10.23 -4.79
CA VAL A 113 15.88 10.78 -3.64
C VAL A 113 14.74 11.72 -4.06
N ASP A 114 14.86 12.41 -5.19
CA ASP A 114 13.88 13.43 -5.60
C ASP A 114 12.75 12.91 -6.51
N THR A 115 12.63 11.59 -6.67
CA THR A 115 11.59 11.01 -7.54
C THR A 115 10.56 10.20 -6.75
N VAL A 116 9.29 10.61 -6.86
CA VAL A 116 8.13 9.98 -6.22
C VAL A 116 8.06 8.46 -6.53
N VAL A 117 8.38 8.08 -7.76
CA VAL A 117 8.35 6.67 -8.19
C VAL A 117 9.50 5.86 -7.58
N ALA A 118 10.72 6.43 -7.47
CA ALA A 118 11.84 5.69 -6.89
C ALA A 118 11.66 5.45 -5.39
N MET A 119 11.04 6.39 -4.67
CA MET A 119 10.65 6.15 -3.27
C MET A 119 9.70 4.96 -3.12
N GLY A 120 8.85 4.71 -4.12
CA GLY A 120 7.93 3.57 -4.17
C GLY A 120 8.56 2.24 -4.60
N LEU A 121 9.76 2.27 -5.18
CA LEU A 121 10.41 1.10 -5.78
C LEU A 121 10.60 -0.08 -4.81
N PRO A 122 11.05 0.12 -3.55
CA PRO A 122 11.20 -0.98 -2.58
C PRO A 122 9.88 -1.67 -2.23
N TYR A 123 8.77 -0.97 -2.43
CA TYR A 123 7.41 -1.43 -2.11
C TYR A 123 6.71 -2.09 -3.30
N MET A 124 7.32 -2.12 -4.49
CA MET A 124 6.72 -2.72 -5.69
C MET A 124 6.53 -4.24 -5.59
N ALA A 125 7.24 -4.92 -4.70
CA ALA A 125 7.04 -6.33 -4.39
C ALA A 125 6.56 -6.49 -2.95
N SER A 126 5.48 -7.24 -2.76
CA SER A 126 4.91 -7.49 -1.43
C SER A 126 4.93 -8.98 -1.11
N ALA A 127 5.73 -9.36 -0.11
CA ALA A 127 5.75 -10.73 0.40
C ALA A 127 4.36 -11.22 0.82
N PHE A 128 3.56 -10.34 1.43
CA PHE A 128 2.18 -10.64 1.84
C PHE A 128 1.30 -10.92 0.62
N GLY A 129 1.43 -10.10 -0.43
CA GLY A 129 0.74 -10.30 -1.69
C GLY A 129 1.10 -11.64 -2.33
N ILE A 130 2.39 -11.95 -2.45
CA ILE A 130 2.86 -13.23 -3.01
C ILE A 130 2.32 -14.42 -2.21
N PHE A 131 2.38 -14.35 -0.87
CA PHE A 131 1.89 -15.40 0.02
C PHE A 131 0.39 -15.66 -0.18
N LEU A 132 -0.43 -14.61 -0.11
CA LEU A 132 -1.88 -14.73 -0.21
C LEU A 132 -2.30 -15.23 -1.60
N LEU A 133 -1.71 -14.66 -2.66
CA LEU A 133 -1.95 -15.10 -4.04
C LEU A 133 -1.57 -16.58 -4.22
N ARG A 134 -0.43 -17.01 -3.69
CA ARG A 134 -0.03 -18.42 -3.79
C ARG A 134 -1.03 -19.33 -3.08
N GLN A 135 -1.49 -18.96 -1.89
CA GLN A 135 -2.52 -19.73 -1.18
C GLN A 135 -3.79 -19.86 -2.02
N THR A 136 -4.26 -18.76 -2.63
CA THR A 136 -5.44 -18.81 -3.51
C THR A 136 -5.22 -19.62 -4.79
N PHE A 137 -4.03 -19.60 -5.38
CA PHE A 137 -3.75 -20.40 -6.58
C PHE A 137 -3.67 -21.90 -6.26
N LEU A 138 -3.30 -22.28 -5.03
CA LEU A 138 -3.28 -23.66 -4.58
C LEU A 138 -4.69 -24.20 -4.26
N THR A 139 -5.65 -23.35 -3.88
CA THR A 139 -7.04 -23.77 -3.67
C THR A 139 -7.77 -24.08 -4.98
N VAL A 140 -7.28 -23.57 -6.12
CA VAL A 140 -7.86 -23.86 -7.44
C VAL A 140 -7.40 -25.24 -7.91
N PRO A 141 -8.30 -26.21 -8.11
CA PRO A 141 -7.94 -27.58 -8.50
C PRO A 141 -7.17 -27.58 -9.83
N LYS A 142 -6.15 -28.43 -9.93
CA LYS A 142 -5.33 -28.60 -11.14
C LYS A 142 -6.14 -29.06 -12.35
N GLU A 143 -7.26 -29.73 -12.12
CA GLU A 143 -8.17 -30.24 -13.14
C GLU A 143 -8.72 -29.12 -14.04
N LEU A 144 -8.94 -27.91 -13.51
CA LEU A 144 -9.35 -26.76 -14.32
C LEU A 144 -8.22 -26.27 -15.26
N ASP A 145 -6.98 -26.43 -14.81
CA ASP A 145 -5.77 -26.11 -15.60
C ASP A 145 -5.59 -27.14 -16.72
N ASP A 146 -5.81 -28.43 -16.44
CA ASP A 146 -5.74 -29.50 -17.43
C ASP A 146 -6.92 -29.47 -18.41
N ALA A 147 -8.12 -29.13 -17.96
CA ALA A 147 -9.26 -28.88 -18.86
C ALA A 147 -9.00 -27.70 -19.81
N ALA A 148 -8.41 -26.60 -19.32
CA ALA A 148 -8.00 -25.47 -20.16
C ALA A 148 -6.89 -25.84 -21.15
N ARG A 149 -6.00 -26.78 -20.80
CA ARG A 149 -5.01 -27.35 -21.74
C ARG A 149 -5.68 -28.18 -22.83
N VAL A 150 -6.65 -29.01 -22.47
CA VAL A 150 -7.42 -29.84 -23.42
C VAL A 150 -8.25 -28.99 -24.37
N GLU A 151 -8.79 -27.85 -23.92
CA GLU A 151 -9.48 -26.87 -24.77
C GLU A 151 -8.55 -26.01 -25.66
N GLY A 152 -7.25 -26.33 -25.73
CA GLY A 152 -6.29 -25.62 -26.58
C GLY A 152 -5.82 -24.27 -26.04
N ALA A 153 -6.20 -23.89 -24.81
CA ALA A 153 -5.64 -22.74 -24.10
C ALA A 153 -4.32 -23.11 -23.39
N GLY A 154 -3.39 -23.77 -24.09
CA GLY A 154 -2.13 -24.22 -23.51
C GLY A 154 -1.35 -23.09 -22.84
N HIS A 155 -0.87 -23.29 -21.60
CA HIS A 155 -0.03 -22.43 -20.72
C HIS A 155 -0.20 -20.90 -20.80
N SER A 156 -1.29 -20.41 -21.39
CA SER A 156 -1.29 -19.09 -22.00
C SER A 156 -1.60 -18.00 -20.95
N PRO A 157 -1.14 -16.77 -21.19
CA PRO A 157 -1.53 -15.59 -20.41
C PRO A 157 -3.04 -15.41 -20.26
N ARG A 158 -3.89 -16.09 -21.05
CA ARG A 158 -5.36 -16.04 -20.94
C ARG A 158 -5.89 -16.76 -19.71
N PHE A 159 -5.26 -17.84 -19.24
CA PHE A 159 -5.64 -18.49 -17.98
C PHE A 159 -5.19 -17.66 -16.79
N VAL A 160 -3.95 -17.16 -16.78
CA VAL A 160 -3.51 -16.16 -15.80
C VAL A 160 -4.45 -14.95 -15.80
N LYS A 161 -4.93 -14.49 -16.96
CA LYS A 161 -5.89 -13.39 -17.08
C LYS A 161 -7.30 -13.75 -16.57
N SER A 162 -7.77 -14.99 -16.72
CA SER A 162 -9.08 -15.41 -16.19
C SER A 162 -9.03 -15.60 -14.68
N THR A 163 -7.98 -16.25 -14.15
CA THR A 163 -7.76 -16.40 -12.72
C THR A 163 -7.44 -15.05 -12.07
N CYS A 164 -6.64 -14.17 -12.69
CA CYS A 164 -6.45 -12.78 -12.24
C CYS A 164 -7.74 -11.98 -12.24
N ARG A 165 -8.64 -12.18 -13.20
CA ARG A 165 -9.92 -11.46 -13.26
C ARG A 165 -10.86 -11.92 -12.14
N TRP A 166 -10.84 -13.20 -11.81
CA TRP A 166 -11.56 -13.75 -10.66
C TRP A 166 -10.94 -13.30 -9.33
N LEU A 167 -9.60 -13.32 -9.23
CA LEU A 167 -8.85 -12.79 -8.07
C LEU A 167 -9.03 -11.29 -7.87
N ASN A 168 -9.03 -10.48 -8.94
CA ASN A 168 -9.24 -9.04 -8.86
C ASN A 168 -10.62 -8.71 -8.26
N ARG A 169 -11.61 -9.59 -8.41
CA ARG A 169 -12.95 -9.38 -7.85
C ARG A 169 -13.05 -9.71 -6.35
N SER A 170 -12.23 -10.64 -5.84
CA SER A 170 -12.26 -11.04 -4.42
C SER A 170 -11.14 -10.42 -3.56
N MET A 171 -10.00 -10.04 -4.16
CA MET A 171 -8.81 -9.53 -3.44
C MET A 171 -8.55 -8.04 -3.58
N TRP A 172 -9.18 -7.36 -4.55
CA TRP A 172 -9.11 -5.89 -4.71
C TRP A 172 -9.27 -5.14 -3.37
N PRO A 173 -10.25 -5.48 -2.50
CA PRO A 173 -10.43 -4.75 -1.26
C PRO A 173 -9.23 -4.91 -0.31
N THR A 174 -8.69 -6.13 -0.17
CA THR A 174 -7.67 -6.45 0.84
C THR A 174 -6.28 -5.92 0.48
N VAL A 175 -5.90 -6.00 -0.79
CA VAL A 175 -4.60 -5.47 -1.26
C VAL A 175 -4.66 -3.95 -1.34
N SER A 176 -5.75 -3.37 -1.88
CA SER A 176 -5.96 -1.92 -1.90
C SER A 176 -5.96 -1.33 -0.48
N TYR A 177 -6.61 -1.99 0.48
CA TYR A 177 -6.62 -1.56 1.88
C TYR A 177 -5.22 -1.51 2.51
N ARG A 178 -4.38 -2.53 2.29
CA ARG A 178 -3.01 -2.54 2.82
C ARG A 178 -2.10 -1.51 2.12
N SER A 179 -2.26 -1.32 0.82
CA SER A 179 -1.52 -0.30 0.06
C SER A 179 -1.97 1.12 0.43
N ALA A 180 -3.25 1.30 0.76
CA ALA A 180 -3.79 2.55 1.29
C ALA A 180 -3.27 2.85 2.70
N ILE A 181 -3.23 1.86 3.60
CA ILE A 181 -2.59 2.01 4.93
C ILE A 181 -1.13 2.40 4.79
N THR A 182 -0.42 1.76 3.86
CA THR A 182 0.94 2.12 3.50
C THR A 182 0.93 3.60 3.10
N GLY A 183 0.28 4.00 2.01
CA GLY A 183 0.22 5.39 1.53
C GLY A 183 -0.13 6.46 2.58
N THR A 184 -1.10 6.22 3.46
CA THR A 184 -1.51 7.16 4.52
C THR A 184 -0.44 7.30 5.61
N THR A 185 0.28 6.21 5.94
CA THR A 185 1.39 6.26 6.91
C THR A 185 2.61 7.00 6.37
N TYR A 186 2.87 6.97 5.05
CA TYR A 186 3.94 7.78 4.44
C TYR A 186 3.51 9.26 4.36
N SER A 187 2.28 9.60 3.99
CA SER A 187 1.89 11.02 3.81
C SER A 187 2.00 11.88 5.09
N GLY A 188 1.77 11.30 6.27
CA GLY A 188 1.88 12.02 7.56
C GLY A 188 3.31 12.15 8.11
N ARG A 189 4.26 11.32 7.65
CA ARG A 189 5.64 11.30 8.17
C ARG A 189 6.64 12.02 7.27
N TRP A 190 6.33 12.16 5.98
CA TRP A 190 7.14 12.93 5.01
C TRP A 190 6.72 14.41 4.89
N SER A 191 5.73 14.85 5.68
CA SER A 191 5.23 16.24 5.74
C SER A 191 5.72 17.03 6.96
N LEU A 192 6.44 16.40 7.90
CA LEU A 192 7.16 17.12 8.94
C LEU A 192 8.53 17.57 8.39
N PRO A 193 8.92 18.85 8.52
CA PRO A 193 10.32 19.23 8.37
C PRO A 193 11.08 18.54 9.50
N ILE A 194 11.74 17.44 9.18
CA ILE A 194 12.60 16.77 10.16
C ILE A 194 13.75 17.75 10.40
N PRO A 195 13.96 18.25 11.63
CA PRO A 195 15.11 19.09 11.92
C PRO A 195 16.32 18.16 11.95
N PHE A 196 16.94 17.93 10.80
CA PHE A 196 18.21 17.24 10.74
C PHE A 196 19.34 18.24 10.95
N PRO A 197 20.28 17.96 11.88
CA PRO A 197 21.46 18.79 12.05
C PRO A 197 22.28 18.79 10.74
N PRO A 198 22.96 19.90 10.41
CA PRO A 198 23.78 19.98 9.22
C PRO A 198 24.84 18.88 9.25
N ALA A 199 24.93 18.13 8.15
CA ALA A 199 25.97 17.13 7.94
C ALA A 199 27.34 17.80 8.11
N ARG A 200 28.11 17.31 9.08
CA ARG A 200 29.57 17.44 9.09
C ARG A 200 30.16 16.26 8.33
#